data_AF-W2CBU9-F1
#
_entry.id   AF-W2CBU9-F1
#
_cell.length_a   1.000
_cell.length_b   1.000
_cell.length_c   1.000
_cell.angle_alpha   90.00
_cell.angle_beta   90.00
_cell.angle_gamma   90.00
#
_symmetry.space_group_name_H-M   'P 1'
#
loop_
_entity.id
_entity.type
_entity.pdbx_description
1 polymer ?
#
loop_
_entity_poly.entity_id
_entity_poly.type
_entity_poly.pdbx_seq_one_letter_code
_entity_poly.pdbx_strand_id
1 'polypeptide(L)'
;MKRYYVLRAVLALVLVLFCLSSVKAQLFYQDSHLFIGPKPTNWASSGNSPGVYLGPNWGIEFSENGLNFWRPFGSSNWGNYKLFIDQSGKIGIGRKPITHALEVNGRVWTTQGLLITSDERLKRNVVDINGMCLSKLAKLNGKFYEKQISSETDRRKNVMKMLSEGKISNEESQAALSSLSRVADGDSYKKEFGFMAQEVKDLFPELVEQDADGIYAVNYTGLIPILVEAIKELQVKIKALENNGQVSL
;
A
#
# COMPACT_ATOMS: atom_id res chain seq x y z
N MET A 1 -38.34 53.53 31.03
CA MET A 1 -38.32 52.06 31.22
C MET A 1 -37.81 51.28 30.00
N LYS A 2 -38.38 51.40 28.79
CA LYS A 2 -38.01 50.58 27.61
C LYS A 2 -36.51 50.56 27.21
N ARG A 3 -35.79 51.69 27.31
CA ARG A 3 -34.36 51.79 26.96
C ARG A 3 -33.44 50.91 27.82
N TYR A 4 -33.75 50.76 29.11
CA TYR A 4 -32.97 49.92 30.02
C TYR A 4 -33.19 48.43 29.79
N TYR A 5 -34.39 48.04 29.32
CA TYR A 5 -34.68 46.66 28.95
C TYR A 5 -33.96 46.24 27.69
N VAL A 6 -33.91 47.11 26.66
CA VAL A 6 -33.15 46.84 25.43
C VAL A 6 -31.67 46.71 25.74
N LEU A 7 -31.11 47.63 26.55
CA LEU A 7 -29.70 47.56 26.93
C LEU A 7 -29.38 46.28 27.70
N ARG A 8 -30.23 45.86 28.65
CA ARG A 8 -30.04 44.61 29.41
C ARG A 8 -30.20 43.36 28.54
N ALA A 9 -31.15 43.35 27.61
CA ALA A 9 -31.35 42.24 26.68
C ALA A 9 -30.16 42.09 25.72
N VAL A 10 -29.64 43.21 25.19
CA VAL A 10 -28.44 43.22 24.36
C VAL A 10 -27.22 42.79 25.16
N LEU A 11 -27.05 43.29 26.39
CA LEU A 11 -25.93 42.89 27.25
C LEU A 11 -25.99 41.41 27.59
N ALA A 12 -27.18 40.87 27.88
CA ALA A 12 -27.40 39.46 28.15
C ALA A 12 -27.13 38.58 26.91
N LEU A 13 -27.55 39.02 25.72
CA LEU A 13 -27.26 38.31 24.47
C LEU A 13 -25.75 38.27 24.16
N VAL A 14 -25.07 39.40 24.36
CA VAL A 14 -23.61 39.52 24.22
C VAL A 14 -22.91 38.64 25.27
N LEU A 15 -23.35 38.67 26.53
CA LEU A 15 -22.84 37.78 27.59
C LEU A 15 -23.09 36.30 27.29
N VAL A 16 -24.24 35.92 26.73
CA VAL A 16 -24.53 34.53 26.31
C VAL A 16 -23.61 34.11 25.16
N LEU A 17 -23.32 35.00 24.21
CA LEU A 17 -22.32 34.76 23.16
C LEU A 17 -20.90 34.57 23.73
N PHE A 18 -20.54 35.27 24.82
CA PHE A 18 -19.26 35.10 25.52
C PHE A 18 -19.23 33.93 26.52
N CYS A 19 -20.38 33.53 27.09
CA CYS A 19 -20.51 32.47 28.11
C CYS A 19 -20.82 31.08 27.53
N LEU A 20 -21.18 30.97 26.25
CA LEU A 20 -21.21 29.69 25.52
C LEU A 20 -19.78 29.23 25.17
N SER A 21 -18.90 29.16 26.17
CA SER A 21 -17.52 28.65 26.03
C SER A 21 -17.45 27.12 25.96
N SER A 22 -18.59 26.41 25.96
CA SER A 22 -18.63 24.98 25.65
C SER A 22 -18.62 24.75 24.13
N VAL A 23 -17.59 25.27 23.46
CA VAL A 23 -17.33 25.12 22.02
C VAL A 23 -16.68 23.77 21.75
N LYS A 24 -17.35 22.66 22.11
CA LYS A 24 -16.78 21.31 21.90
C LYS A 24 -16.88 20.84 20.43
N ALA A 25 -17.53 21.60 19.56
CA ALA A 25 -17.47 21.44 18.11
C ALA A 25 -17.09 22.79 17.48
N GLN A 26 -15.85 22.91 17.01
CA GLN A 26 -15.37 24.06 16.25
C GLN A 26 -15.31 23.66 14.79
N LEU A 27 -16.17 24.24 13.95
CA LEU A 27 -15.97 24.28 12.50
C LEU A 27 -15.31 25.62 12.21
N PHE A 28 -14.04 25.64 11.82
CA PHE A 28 -13.38 26.88 11.42
C PHE A 28 -12.48 26.66 10.21
N TYR A 29 -12.34 27.70 9.39
CA TYR A 29 -11.49 27.68 8.21
C TYR A 29 -10.35 28.70 8.37
N GLN A 30 -9.11 28.25 8.19
CA GLN A 30 -7.92 29.10 8.28
C GLN A 30 -6.77 28.48 7.48
N ASP A 31 -5.92 29.32 6.88
CA ASP A 31 -4.71 28.89 6.17
C ASP A 31 -4.97 27.84 5.08
N SER A 32 -6.09 27.93 4.37
CA SER A 32 -6.57 26.95 3.37
C SER A 32 -7.02 25.59 3.93
N HIS A 33 -7.27 25.50 5.24
CA HIS A 33 -7.69 24.28 5.90
C HIS A 33 -9.04 24.45 6.60
N LEU A 34 -9.87 23.42 6.53
CA LEU A 34 -11.09 23.28 7.32
C LEU A 34 -10.80 22.43 8.55
N PHE A 35 -11.17 22.89 9.73
CA PHE A 35 -11.01 22.15 10.97
C PHE A 35 -12.37 21.76 11.51
N ILE A 36 -12.48 20.50 11.93
CA ILE A 36 -13.63 19.95 12.65
C ILE A 36 -13.09 19.46 14.00
N GLY A 37 -13.25 20.31 15.02
CA GLY A 37 -12.63 20.15 16.34
C GLY A 37 -11.57 21.21 16.64
N PRO A 38 -10.87 21.11 17.78
CA PRO A 38 -9.89 22.10 18.18
C PRO A 38 -8.70 22.13 17.21
N LYS A 39 -8.25 23.33 16.85
CA LYS A 39 -6.99 23.55 16.15
C LYS A 39 -5.82 22.96 16.97
N PRO A 40 -4.86 22.25 16.36
CA PRO A 40 -3.65 21.81 17.05
C PRO A 40 -2.86 23.01 17.63
N THR A 41 -2.35 22.88 18.85
CA THR A 41 -1.75 23.98 19.62
C THR A 41 -0.36 24.41 19.14
N ASN A 42 0.32 23.56 18.39
CA ASN A 42 1.65 23.76 17.81
C ASN A 42 1.61 24.14 16.32
N TRP A 43 0.55 24.84 15.89
CA TRP A 43 0.41 25.35 14.53
C TRP A 43 1.29 26.58 14.28
N ALA A 44 2.59 26.35 14.15
CA ALA A 44 3.54 27.31 13.58
C ALA A 44 3.72 26.95 12.11
N SER A 45 2.74 27.33 11.27
CA SER A 45 2.83 27.35 9.80
C SER A 45 3.59 26.17 9.14
N SER A 46 2.89 25.10 8.73
CA SER A 46 3.46 24.22 7.70
C SER A 46 2.42 23.40 6.95
N GLY A 47 2.63 23.33 5.63
CA GLY A 47 1.88 22.58 4.63
C GLY A 47 1.29 23.49 3.54
N ASN A 48 1.88 23.47 2.33
CA ASN A 48 1.27 24.12 1.13
C ASN A 48 0.00 23.39 0.64
N SER A 49 -0.35 22.27 1.27
CA SER A 49 -1.38 21.34 0.83
C SER A 49 -2.69 21.61 1.57
N PRO A 50 -3.79 21.97 0.89
CA PRO A 50 -5.07 22.21 1.55
C PRO A 50 -5.66 20.91 2.14
N GLY A 51 -6.44 21.02 3.21
CA GLY A 51 -6.96 19.83 3.91
C GLY A 51 -8.11 20.06 4.88
N VAL A 52 -8.64 18.96 5.40
CA VAL A 52 -9.67 18.89 6.45
C VAL A 52 -9.11 18.15 7.66
N TYR A 53 -9.07 18.78 8.84
CA TYR A 53 -8.63 18.14 10.08
C TYR A 53 -9.81 17.66 10.91
N LEU A 54 -9.69 16.43 11.42
CA LEU A 54 -10.66 15.76 12.28
C LEU A 54 -10.05 15.62 13.67
N GLY A 55 -10.23 16.66 14.49
CA GLY A 55 -9.56 16.80 15.78
C GLY A 55 -8.08 17.19 15.67
N PRO A 56 -7.34 17.17 16.79
CA PRO A 56 -5.99 17.76 16.85
C PRO A 56 -4.91 16.88 16.19
N ASN A 57 -5.18 15.60 15.95
CA ASN A 57 -4.14 14.63 15.61
C ASN A 57 -4.30 14.01 14.23
N TRP A 58 -5.45 14.10 13.56
CA TRP A 58 -5.69 13.39 12.31
C TRP A 58 -6.36 14.29 11.27
N GLY A 59 -6.01 14.13 10.00
CA GLY A 59 -6.59 14.90 8.92
C GLY A 59 -6.64 14.17 7.59
N ILE A 60 -7.26 14.85 6.64
CA ILE A 60 -7.30 14.54 5.21
C ILE A 60 -6.62 15.70 4.50
N GLU A 61 -5.62 15.44 3.69
CA GLU A 61 -4.89 16.48 2.94
C GLU A 61 -4.85 16.14 1.46
N PHE A 62 -4.78 17.16 0.62
CA PHE A 62 -4.41 17.00 -0.79
C PHE A 62 -2.93 17.32 -0.96
N SER A 63 -2.09 16.29 -1.05
CA SER A 63 -0.64 16.41 -1.15
C SER A 63 -0.07 15.43 -2.18
N GLU A 64 1.07 15.80 -2.78
CA GLU A 64 1.75 15.02 -3.81
C GLU A 64 0.85 14.45 -4.94
N ASN A 65 -0.06 15.26 -5.46
CA ASN A 65 -1.01 14.87 -6.53
C ASN A 65 -1.96 13.74 -6.11
N GLY A 66 -2.40 13.73 -4.86
CA GLY A 66 -3.44 12.82 -4.39
C GLY A 66 -4.07 13.23 -3.06
N LEU A 67 -5.11 12.50 -2.69
CA LEU A 67 -5.85 12.65 -1.44
C LEU A 67 -5.32 11.64 -0.42
N ASN A 68 -4.75 12.15 0.68
CA ASN A 68 -4.20 11.33 1.76
C ASN A 68 -5.14 11.36 2.96
N PHE A 69 -5.66 10.19 3.33
CA PHE A 69 -6.55 10.03 4.47
C PHE A 69 -5.78 9.60 5.71
N TRP A 70 -6.26 10.07 6.87
CA TRP A 70 -5.77 9.65 8.19
C TRP A 70 -4.28 10.00 8.39
N ARG A 71 -3.93 11.24 8.06
CA ARG A 71 -2.60 11.83 8.28
C ARG A 71 -2.46 12.31 9.73
N PRO A 72 -1.55 11.77 10.56
CA PRO A 72 -1.10 12.37 11.79
C PRO A 72 -0.61 13.81 11.61
N PHE A 73 -1.15 14.71 12.42
CA PHE A 73 -0.72 16.10 12.51
C PHE A 73 0.72 16.22 13.07
N GLY A 74 1.51 17.18 12.55
CA GLY A 74 2.88 17.43 12.99
C GLY A 74 3.91 16.37 12.55
N SER A 75 3.51 15.39 11.73
CA SER A 75 4.42 14.41 11.16
C SER A 75 5.20 15.01 10.00
N SER A 76 6.52 15.17 10.13
CA SER A 76 7.41 15.63 9.05
C SER A 76 7.73 14.57 7.98
N ASN A 77 7.09 13.39 8.02
CA ASN A 77 7.53 12.25 7.22
C ASN A 77 6.64 11.99 6.01
N TRP A 78 7.24 11.94 4.81
CA TRP A 78 6.64 11.18 3.71
C TRP A 78 6.54 9.71 4.06
N GLY A 79 5.72 8.98 3.31
CA GLY A 79 5.48 7.57 3.54
C GLY A 79 4.33 7.30 4.50
N ASN A 80 3.76 8.33 5.13
CA ASN A 80 2.54 8.20 5.91
C ASN A 80 1.29 8.25 5.01
N TYR A 81 1.18 7.25 4.15
CA TYR A 81 0.08 7.04 3.22
C TYR A 81 -0.84 5.95 3.78
N LYS A 82 -1.55 6.22 4.87
CA LYS A 82 -2.40 5.20 5.51
C LYS A 82 -3.46 4.69 4.54
N LEU A 83 -4.13 5.63 3.88
CA LEU A 83 -4.93 5.41 2.69
C LEU A 83 -4.72 6.60 1.76
N PHE A 84 -4.17 6.37 0.57
CA PHE A 84 -3.88 7.40 -0.41
C PHE A 84 -4.62 7.10 -1.71
N ILE A 85 -5.22 8.12 -2.32
CA ILE A 85 -5.85 8.04 -3.63
C ILE A 85 -5.17 9.05 -4.53
N ASP A 86 -4.48 8.59 -5.58
CA ASP A 86 -3.79 9.50 -6.50
C ASP A 86 -4.77 10.19 -7.47
N GLN A 87 -4.30 11.20 -8.21
CA GLN A 87 -5.09 11.91 -9.22
C GLN A 87 -5.63 11.01 -10.35
N SER A 88 -5.04 9.84 -10.57
CA SER A 88 -5.52 8.86 -11.56
C SER A 88 -6.55 7.87 -10.99
N GLY A 89 -6.81 7.93 -9.68
CA GLY A 89 -7.74 7.04 -8.97
C GLY A 89 -7.10 5.75 -8.43
N LYS A 90 -5.77 5.58 -8.54
CA LYS A 90 -5.09 4.44 -7.91
C LYS A 90 -5.08 4.60 -6.40
N ILE A 91 -5.18 3.48 -5.69
CA ILE A 91 -5.28 3.44 -4.23
C ILE A 91 -4.01 2.80 -3.64
N GLY A 92 -3.43 3.47 -2.66
CA GLY A 92 -2.31 2.97 -1.86
C GLY A 92 -2.70 2.78 -0.40
N ILE A 93 -2.33 1.65 0.20
CA ILE A 93 -2.44 1.40 1.65
C ILE A 93 -1.03 1.21 2.22
N GLY A 94 -0.63 2.11 3.11
CA GLY A 94 0.73 2.15 3.67
C GLY A 94 1.82 2.59 2.68
N ARG A 95 1.44 3.06 1.49
CA ARG A 95 2.33 3.57 0.43
C ARG A 95 1.58 4.46 -0.54
N LYS A 96 2.31 5.23 -1.33
CA LYS A 96 1.79 5.88 -2.53
C LYS A 96 1.74 4.86 -3.68
N PRO A 97 0.63 4.74 -4.42
CA PRO A 97 0.55 3.81 -5.54
C PRO A 97 1.37 4.33 -6.74
N ILE A 98 2.00 3.42 -7.49
CA ILE A 98 2.82 3.78 -8.67
C ILE A 98 2.31 3.04 -9.91
N THR A 99 2.18 1.73 -9.81
CA THR A 99 1.99 0.83 -10.96
C THR A 99 0.56 0.30 -11.06
N HIS A 100 0.01 -0.26 -9.99
CA HIS A 100 -1.27 -0.96 -9.99
C HIS A 100 -2.41 -0.10 -9.44
N ALA A 101 -3.65 -0.46 -9.77
CA ALA A 101 -4.85 0.21 -9.26
C ALA A 101 -4.97 0.16 -7.74
N LEU A 102 -4.47 -0.91 -7.11
CA LEU A 102 -4.38 -1.05 -5.66
C LEU A 102 -2.99 -1.57 -5.27
N GLU A 103 -2.29 -0.85 -4.42
CA GLU A 103 -0.98 -1.25 -3.90
C GLU A 103 -0.96 -1.20 -2.38
N VAL A 104 -0.57 -2.31 -1.76
CA VAL A 104 -0.53 -2.44 -0.29
C VAL A 104 0.90 -2.67 0.15
N ASN A 105 1.40 -1.80 1.04
CA ASN A 105 2.65 -2.03 1.76
C ASN A 105 2.35 -2.88 3.00
N GLY A 106 2.41 -4.20 2.82
CA GLY A 106 2.14 -5.16 3.88
C GLY A 106 1.34 -6.37 3.40
N ARG A 107 0.85 -7.18 4.35
CA ARG A 107 0.00 -8.33 4.05
C ARG A 107 -1.45 -7.88 3.88
N VAL A 108 -2.13 -8.46 2.89
CA VAL A 108 -3.58 -8.38 2.75
C VAL A 108 -4.19 -9.59 3.44
N TRP A 109 -5.06 -9.37 4.43
CA TRP A 109 -5.82 -10.42 5.10
C TRP A 109 -7.27 -10.38 4.60
N THR A 110 -7.77 -11.48 4.05
CA THR A 110 -9.17 -11.62 3.60
C THR A 110 -9.89 -12.66 4.45
N THR A 111 -11.16 -12.40 4.78
CA THR A 111 -12.02 -13.41 5.47
C THR A 111 -12.48 -14.52 4.53
N GLN A 112 -12.55 -14.23 3.23
CA GLN A 112 -12.83 -15.19 2.17
C GLN A 112 -11.58 -15.30 1.28
N GLY A 113 -11.73 -15.28 -0.04
CA GLY A 113 -10.62 -15.29 -1.00
C GLY A 113 -10.73 -14.18 -2.04
N LEU A 114 -9.73 -14.12 -2.92
CA LEU A 114 -9.74 -13.25 -4.10
C LEU A 114 -10.45 -13.98 -5.24
N LEU A 115 -11.57 -13.43 -5.72
CA LEU A 115 -12.24 -13.91 -6.92
C LEU A 115 -11.66 -13.18 -8.15
N ILE A 116 -11.17 -13.94 -9.10
CA ILE A 116 -10.63 -13.44 -10.37
C ILE A 116 -11.61 -13.81 -11.48
N THR A 117 -12.08 -12.83 -12.24
CA THR A 117 -13.02 -13.05 -13.34
C THR A 117 -12.38 -13.92 -14.42
N SER A 118 -13.06 -14.99 -14.82
CA SER A 118 -12.55 -15.98 -15.79
C SER A 118 -13.66 -16.46 -16.75
N ASP A 119 -14.63 -15.61 -17.03
CA ASP A 119 -15.76 -15.88 -17.93
C ASP A 119 -15.30 -15.98 -19.40
N GLU A 120 -15.90 -16.88 -20.17
CA GLU A 120 -15.54 -17.10 -21.58
C GLU A 120 -15.77 -15.85 -22.46
N ARG A 121 -16.78 -15.03 -22.14
CA ARG A 121 -17.12 -13.82 -22.91
C ARG A 121 -16.05 -12.73 -22.83
N LEU A 122 -15.17 -12.82 -21.83
CA LEU A 122 -14.05 -11.90 -21.60
C LEU A 122 -12.72 -12.47 -22.12
N LYS A 123 -12.75 -13.62 -22.81
CA LYS A 123 -11.57 -14.29 -23.35
C LYS A 123 -11.63 -14.34 -24.87
N ARG A 124 -10.46 -14.42 -25.49
CA ARG A 124 -10.28 -14.61 -26.93
C ARG A 124 -9.08 -15.50 -27.19
N ASN A 125 -9.03 -16.16 -28.35
CA ASN A 125 -7.94 -17.06 -28.74
C ASN A 125 -7.65 -18.13 -27.67
N VAL A 126 -8.72 -18.74 -27.13
CA VAL A 126 -8.60 -19.80 -26.13
C VAL A 126 -8.07 -21.05 -26.82
N VAL A 127 -6.90 -21.50 -26.37
CA VAL A 127 -6.24 -22.73 -26.84
C VAL A 127 -5.89 -23.58 -25.63
N ASP A 128 -5.89 -24.90 -25.83
CA ASP A 128 -5.45 -25.84 -24.81
C ASP A 128 -3.96 -25.63 -24.51
N ILE A 129 -3.58 -25.84 -23.25
CA ILE A 129 -2.19 -25.79 -22.82
C ILE A 129 -1.56 -27.13 -23.22
N ASN A 130 -0.81 -27.12 -24.32
CA ASN A 130 -0.34 -28.35 -24.96
C ASN A 130 1.02 -28.83 -24.43
N GLY A 131 1.22 -30.15 -24.56
CA GLY A 131 2.26 -30.95 -23.93
C GLY A 131 3.66 -30.33 -23.87
N MET A 132 4.17 -30.19 -22.64
CA MET A 132 5.53 -29.86 -22.19
C MET A 132 5.50 -29.30 -20.76
N CYS A 133 4.32 -29.16 -20.13
CA CYS A 133 4.13 -28.60 -18.79
C CYS A 133 4.94 -29.37 -17.74
N LEU A 134 4.90 -30.70 -17.76
CA LEU A 134 5.66 -31.52 -16.82
C LEU A 134 7.16 -31.29 -16.98
N SER A 135 7.64 -31.23 -18.23
CA SER A 135 9.07 -31.03 -18.52
C SER A 135 9.57 -29.63 -18.15
N LYS A 136 8.74 -28.59 -18.31
CA LYS A 136 9.07 -27.22 -17.91
C LYS A 136 9.05 -27.08 -16.39
N LEU A 137 7.99 -27.57 -15.73
CA LEU A 137 7.89 -27.54 -14.27
C LEU A 137 9.02 -28.33 -13.60
N ALA A 138 9.47 -29.43 -14.19
CA ALA A 138 10.63 -30.19 -13.69
C ALA A 138 11.95 -29.40 -13.70
N LYS A 139 12.04 -28.30 -14.45
CA LYS A 139 13.20 -27.40 -14.45
C LYS A 139 13.09 -26.29 -13.39
N LEU A 140 11.90 -26.05 -12.84
CA LEU A 140 11.72 -25.08 -11.77
C LEU A 140 12.16 -25.68 -10.43
N ASN A 141 12.88 -24.88 -9.65
CA ASN A 141 13.36 -25.28 -8.35
C ASN A 141 12.65 -24.47 -7.26
N GLY A 142 11.92 -25.15 -6.39
CA GLY A 142 11.44 -24.55 -5.14
C GLY A 142 12.63 -24.07 -4.31
N LYS A 143 12.54 -22.85 -3.79
CA LYS A 143 13.57 -22.21 -2.98
C LYS A 143 13.04 -21.96 -1.58
N PHE A 144 13.92 -22.17 -0.60
CA PHE A 144 13.77 -21.62 0.73
C PHE A 144 14.68 -20.41 0.84
N TYR A 145 14.14 -19.27 1.29
CA TYR A 145 14.90 -18.03 1.37
C TYR A 145 14.44 -17.16 2.53
N GLU A 146 15.28 -16.20 2.87
CA GLU A 146 15.00 -15.14 3.83
C GLU A 146 14.69 -13.85 3.05
N LYS A 147 13.41 -13.46 3.04
CA LYS A 147 12.96 -12.25 2.36
C LYS A 147 13.10 -11.05 3.27
N GLN A 148 13.78 -10.03 2.80
CA GLN A 148 13.89 -8.76 3.50
C GLN A 148 12.50 -8.09 3.60
N ILE A 149 12.06 -7.81 4.83
CA ILE A 149 10.81 -7.08 5.13
C ILE A 149 11.11 -5.62 5.41
N SER A 150 12.24 -5.34 6.05
CA SER A 150 12.70 -3.98 6.23
C SER A 150 14.21 -3.90 6.13
N SER A 151 14.70 -2.85 5.48
CA SER A 151 16.12 -2.54 5.43
C SER A 151 16.38 -1.18 6.01
N GLU A 152 17.37 -1.10 6.90
CA GLU A 152 17.89 0.17 7.35
C GLU A 152 18.53 0.94 6.20
N THR A 153 19.20 0.23 5.29
CA THR A 153 19.79 0.82 4.08
C THR A 153 18.73 1.42 3.17
N ASP A 154 17.60 0.72 2.95
CA ASP A 154 16.52 1.26 2.12
C ASP A 154 15.81 2.43 2.79
N ARG A 155 15.63 2.40 4.12
CA ARG A 155 15.13 3.56 4.87
C ARG A 155 16.05 4.77 4.70
N ARG A 156 17.37 4.59 4.78
CA ARG A 156 18.35 5.66 4.53
C ARG A 156 18.33 6.15 3.10
N LYS A 157 18.29 5.25 2.10
CA LYS A 157 18.14 5.62 0.69
C LYS A 157 16.86 6.41 0.46
N ASN A 158 15.76 6.02 1.10
CA ASN A 158 14.52 6.77 1.05
C ASN A 158 14.71 8.17 1.63
N VAL A 159 15.31 8.33 2.81
CA VAL A 159 15.60 9.66 3.38
C VAL A 159 16.51 10.50 2.47
N MET A 160 17.53 9.92 1.84
CA MET A 160 18.42 10.65 0.93
C MET A 160 17.72 11.03 -0.37
N LYS A 161 16.94 10.12 -0.96
CA LYS A 161 16.03 10.43 -2.08
C LYS A 161 15.10 11.56 -1.68
N MET A 162 14.63 11.52 -0.43
CA MET A 162 13.70 12.51 0.08
C MET A 162 14.32 13.92 0.14
N LEU A 163 15.54 13.98 0.66
CA LEU A 163 16.32 15.21 0.69
C LEU A 163 16.59 15.74 -0.73
N SER A 164 16.95 14.85 -1.66
CA SER A 164 17.28 15.24 -3.04
C SER A 164 16.09 15.78 -3.82
N GLU A 165 14.87 15.29 -3.55
CA GLU A 165 13.63 15.79 -4.14
C GLU A 165 13.13 17.09 -3.45
N GLY A 166 13.87 17.65 -2.48
CA GLY A 166 13.59 18.95 -1.88
C GLY A 166 12.36 18.99 -0.99
N LYS A 167 11.88 17.83 -0.57
CA LYS A 167 10.58 17.68 0.10
C LYS A 167 10.76 17.37 1.62
N ILE A 168 12.01 17.24 2.11
CA ILE A 168 12.41 17.36 3.55
C ILE A 168 13.61 18.30 3.66
N SER A 169 13.77 18.98 4.80
CA SER A 169 14.92 19.84 5.07
C SER A 169 16.19 19.04 5.43
N ASN A 170 17.34 19.72 5.41
CA ASN A 170 18.61 19.11 5.87
C ASN A 170 18.54 18.71 7.35
N GLU A 171 17.93 19.56 8.19
CA GLU A 171 17.75 19.30 9.62
C GLU A 171 16.81 18.10 9.85
N GLU A 172 15.72 18.02 9.10
CA GLU A 172 14.76 16.91 9.15
C GLU A 172 15.41 15.60 8.70
N SER A 173 16.21 15.63 7.63
CA SER A 173 16.99 14.49 7.16
C SER A 173 17.97 13.99 8.23
N GLN A 174 18.70 14.91 8.89
CA GLN A 174 19.62 14.55 9.97
C GLN A 174 18.88 13.94 11.17
N ALA A 175 17.75 14.52 11.57
CA ALA A 175 16.91 13.98 12.64
C ALA A 175 16.39 12.57 12.30
N ALA A 176 15.89 12.37 11.07
CA ALA A 176 15.42 11.07 10.59
C ALA A 176 16.55 10.02 10.59
N LEU A 177 17.72 10.33 10.03
CA LEU A 177 18.88 9.42 10.02
C LEU A 177 19.39 9.09 11.43
N SER A 178 19.37 10.07 12.35
CA SER A 178 19.75 9.86 13.75
C SER A 178 18.75 9.00 14.52
N SER A 179 17.46 9.06 14.17
CA SER A 179 16.44 8.19 14.77
C SER A 179 16.58 6.76 14.27
N LEU A 180 16.90 6.57 12.98
CA LEU A 180 17.11 5.27 12.37
C LEU A 180 18.32 4.54 12.97
N SER A 181 19.42 5.25 13.25
CA SER A 181 20.60 4.66 13.92
C SER A 181 20.37 4.23 15.37
N ARG A 182 19.30 4.73 16.02
CA ARG A 182 18.90 4.38 17.39
C ARG A 182 17.90 3.24 17.45
N VAL A 183 17.30 2.85 16.32
CA VAL A 183 16.44 1.67 16.23
C VAL A 183 17.37 0.45 16.25
N ALA A 184 17.32 -0.34 17.33
CA ALA A 184 18.15 -1.53 17.51
C ALA A 184 17.83 -2.68 16.54
N ASP A 185 16.79 -2.50 15.71
CA ASP A 185 16.28 -3.49 14.78
C ASP A 185 16.89 -3.19 13.40
N GLY A 186 17.97 -3.89 13.07
CA GLY A 186 18.65 -3.81 11.78
C GLY A 186 17.78 -4.31 10.62
N ASP A 187 18.42 -4.80 9.55
CA ASP A 187 17.66 -5.43 8.48
C ASP A 187 16.86 -6.62 9.02
N SER A 188 15.56 -6.64 8.75
CA SER A 188 14.67 -7.72 9.20
C SER A 188 14.27 -8.60 8.04
N TYR A 189 14.34 -9.91 8.28
CA TYR A 189 14.08 -10.94 7.28
C TYR A 189 13.01 -11.91 7.76
N LYS A 190 12.31 -12.50 6.80
CA LYS A 190 11.32 -13.56 7.05
C LYS A 190 11.60 -14.76 6.17
N LYS A 191 11.60 -15.93 6.80
CA LYS A 191 11.76 -17.23 6.15
C LYS A 191 10.50 -17.59 5.36
N GLU A 192 10.67 -17.87 4.09
CA GLU A 192 9.59 -18.21 3.16
C GLU A 192 10.03 -19.29 2.16
N PHE A 193 9.06 -19.97 1.58
CA PHE A 193 9.25 -20.84 0.41
C PHE A 193 8.66 -20.17 -0.82
N GLY A 194 9.28 -20.35 -1.98
CA GLY A 194 8.79 -19.80 -3.24
C GLY A 194 9.70 -20.14 -4.41
N PHE A 195 9.71 -19.29 -5.43
CA PHE A 195 10.57 -19.41 -6.61
C PHE A 195 11.39 -18.14 -6.83
N MET A 196 12.53 -18.28 -7.53
CA MET A 196 13.22 -17.14 -8.12
C MET A 196 12.42 -16.65 -9.32
N ALA A 197 11.97 -15.39 -9.31
CA ALA A 197 11.14 -14.85 -10.38
C ALA A 197 11.83 -14.90 -11.76
N GLN A 198 13.16 -14.78 -11.79
CA GLN A 198 13.96 -14.87 -13.02
C GLN A 198 13.93 -16.29 -13.61
N GLU A 199 14.06 -17.33 -12.77
CA GLU A 199 13.93 -18.73 -13.22
C GLU A 199 12.51 -19.00 -13.76
N VAL A 200 11.48 -18.43 -13.12
CA VAL A 200 10.10 -18.52 -13.62
C VAL A 200 9.96 -17.80 -14.96
N LYS A 201 10.53 -16.60 -15.10
CA LYS A 201 10.45 -15.79 -16.32
C LYS A 201 11.04 -16.51 -17.53
N ASP A 202 12.13 -17.24 -17.35
CA ASP A 202 12.79 -17.97 -18.45
C ASP A 202 11.93 -19.13 -18.98
N LEU A 203 11.05 -19.71 -18.15
CA LEU A 203 10.22 -20.87 -18.50
C LEU A 203 8.75 -20.52 -18.81
N PHE A 204 8.23 -19.53 -18.08
CA PHE A 204 6.84 -19.05 -18.04
C PHE A 204 6.84 -17.51 -17.93
N PRO A 205 7.30 -16.78 -18.97
CA PRO A 205 7.38 -15.32 -18.94
C PRO A 205 6.03 -14.64 -18.65
N GLU A 206 4.93 -15.26 -19.05
CA GLU A 206 3.55 -14.81 -18.80
C GLU A 206 3.14 -14.81 -17.32
N LEU A 207 3.90 -15.47 -16.45
CA LEU A 207 3.66 -15.51 -15.01
C LEU A 207 4.49 -14.50 -14.23
N VAL A 208 5.31 -13.69 -14.89
CA VAL A 208 6.21 -12.76 -14.24
C VAL A 208 5.95 -11.35 -14.72
N GLU A 209 5.61 -10.48 -13.77
CA GLU A 209 5.48 -9.05 -14.01
C GLU A 209 6.68 -8.33 -13.38
N GLN A 210 6.96 -7.14 -13.88
CA GLN A 210 8.03 -6.28 -13.38
C GLN A 210 7.44 -4.90 -13.09
N ASP A 211 7.73 -4.35 -11.91
CA ASP A 211 7.31 -2.99 -11.57
C ASP A 211 8.26 -1.93 -12.16
N ALA A 212 7.94 -0.66 -11.90
CA ALA A 212 8.71 0.48 -12.40
C ALA A 212 10.14 0.57 -11.85
N ASP A 213 10.41 -0.06 -10.70
CA ASP A 213 11.72 -0.11 -10.06
C ASP A 213 12.52 -1.34 -10.51
N GLY A 214 11.97 -2.14 -11.43
CA GLY A 214 12.59 -3.33 -11.97
C GLY A 214 12.44 -4.57 -11.09
N ILE A 215 11.59 -4.54 -10.05
CA ILE A 215 11.34 -5.65 -9.15
C ILE A 215 10.36 -6.62 -9.81
N TYR A 216 10.76 -7.90 -9.86
CA TYR A 216 9.92 -8.96 -10.42
C TYR A 216 8.94 -9.53 -9.39
N ALA A 217 7.70 -9.78 -9.82
CA ALA A 217 6.66 -10.46 -9.07
C ALA A 217 6.15 -11.68 -9.85
N VAL A 218 5.78 -12.74 -9.14
CA VAL A 218 5.29 -14.00 -9.74
C VAL A 218 3.80 -14.15 -9.50
N ASN A 219 3.04 -14.42 -10.56
CA ASN A 219 1.66 -14.87 -10.51
C ASN A 219 1.59 -16.36 -10.15
N TYR A 220 1.70 -16.66 -8.85
CA TYR A 220 1.63 -18.04 -8.34
C TYR A 220 0.29 -18.73 -8.67
N THR A 221 -0.82 -17.98 -8.76
CA THR A 221 -2.14 -18.53 -9.11
C THR A 221 -2.15 -19.04 -10.56
N GLY A 222 -1.44 -18.37 -11.47
CA GLY A 222 -1.31 -18.80 -12.87
C GLY A 222 -0.58 -20.13 -13.06
N LEU A 223 0.17 -20.62 -12.07
CA LEU A 223 0.78 -21.95 -12.10
C LEU A 223 -0.26 -23.08 -11.98
N ILE A 224 -1.42 -22.84 -11.38
CA ILE A 224 -2.43 -23.87 -11.12
C ILE A 224 -2.87 -24.61 -12.40
N PRO A 225 -3.32 -23.95 -13.48
CA PRO A 225 -3.69 -24.66 -14.71
C PRO A 225 -2.51 -25.42 -15.35
N ILE A 226 -1.28 -24.91 -15.24
CA ILE A 226 -0.07 -25.58 -15.75
C ILE A 226 0.23 -26.85 -14.95
N LEU A 227 0.06 -26.80 -13.62
CA LEU A 227 0.19 -27.96 -12.73
C LEU A 227 -0.85 -29.03 -13.07
N VAL A 228 -2.10 -28.62 -13.37
CA VAL A 228 -3.16 -29.56 -13.80
C VAL A 228 -2.76 -30.30 -15.08
N GLU A 229 -2.26 -29.61 -16.10
CA GLU A 229 -1.80 -30.26 -17.32
C GLU A 229 -0.57 -31.15 -17.11
N ALA A 230 0.37 -30.74 -16.25
CA ALA A 230 1.51 -31.59 -15.91
C ALA A 230 1.11 -32.89 -15.19
N ILE A 231 0.07 -32.85 -14.34
CA ILE A 231 -0.49 -34.04 -13.70
C ILE A 231 -1.14 -34.96 -14.76
N LYS A 232 -1.87 -34.40 -15.73
CA LYS A 232 -2.43 -35.18 -16.84
C LYS A 232 -1.33 -35.83 -17.70
N GLU A 233 -0.28 -35.08 -18.03
CA GLU A 233 0.90 -35.62 -18.72
C GLU A 233 1.55 -36.76 -17.92
N LEU A 234 1.69 -36.60 -16.60
CA LEU A 234 2.23 -37.63 -15.72
C LEU A 234 1.36 -38.88 -15.71
N GLN A 235 0.03 -38.73 -15.66
CA GLN A 235 -0.92 -39.85 -15.71
C GLN A 235 -0.81 -40.64 -17.03
N VAL A 236 -0.62 -39.95 -18.16
CA VAL A 236 -0.40 -40.64 -19.46
C VAL A 236 0.86 -41.48 -19.42
N LYS A 237 1.97 -40.96 -18.85
CA LYS A 237 3.21 -41.72 -18.71
C LYS A 237 3.06 -42.93 -17.79
N ILE A 238 2.35 -42.78 -16.67
CA ILE A 238 2.09 -43.89 -15.74
C ILE A 238 1.31 -45.00 -16.44
N LYS A 239 0.21 -44.68 -17.13
CA LYS A 239 -0.58 -45.68 -17.88
C LYS A 239 0.24 -46.39 -18.95
N ALA A 240 1.12 -45.68 -19.64
CA ALA A 240 2.00 -46.29 -20.64
C ALA A 240 2.98 -47.29 -20.00
N LEU A 241 3.55 -46.96 -18.83
CA LEU A 241 4.44 -47.85 -18.09
C LEU A 241 3.70 -49.08 -17.55
N GLU A 242 2.50 -48.91 -17.01
CA GLU A 242 1.66 -50.01 -16.51
C GLU A 242 1.30 -50.99 -17.63
N ASN A 243 0.87 -50.48 -18.78
CA ASN A 243 0.54 -51.32 -19.95
C ASN A 243 1.77 -52.08 -20.46
N ASN A 244 2.95 -51.45 -20.48
CA ASN A 244 4.19 -52.12 -20.88
C ASN A 244 4.62 -53.21 -19.87
N GLY A 245 4.32 -53.05 -18.58
CA GLY A 245 4.59 -54.05 -17.54
C GLY A 245 3.60 -55.22 -17.53
N GLN A 246 2.43 -55.09 -18.17
CA GLN A 246 1.42 -56.15 -18.27
C GLN A 246 1.61 -57.08 -19.49
N VAL A 247 2.48 -56.74 -20.43
CA VAL A 247 2.72 -57.53 -21.66
C VAL A 247 3.81 -58.63 -21.46
N SER A 248 4.32 -58.80 -20.24
CA SER A 248 5.40 -59.76 -19.93
C SER A 248 4.97 -61.01 -19.13
N LEU A 249 3.79 -61.57 -19.41
CA LEU A 249 3.33 -62.90 -18.95
C LEU A 249 2.70 -63.67 -20.11
#